data_AF-A0A645IX79-F1
#
_entry.id   AF-A0A645IX79-F1
#
_cell.length_a   1.000
_cell.length_b   1.000
_cell.length_c   1.000
_cell.angle_alpha   90.00
_cell.angle_beta   90.00
_cell.angle_gamma   90.00
#
_symmetry.space_group_name_H-M   'P 1'
#
loop_
_entity.id
_entity.type
_entity.pdbx_description
1 polymer ?
#
loop_
_entity_poly.entity_id
_entity_poly.type
_entity_poly.pdbx_seq_one_letter_code
_entity_poly.pdbx_strand_id
1 'polypeptide(L)'
;MKPDRVSFNYPCLLTNERGELELVNCDLLNNLPSIEEELASLDCEKSIWVMHSPPYGGTLDINYEEVYSGSKAIRKHIERVQPSLTLHGHIHEAPSMSGQWVERIRNTISVNPGTGEILHAVIFDIDSEGNLLKLTHNIFGEYRVS
;
A
#
# COMPACT_ATOMS: atom_id res chain seq x y z
N MET A 1 -15.27 0.05 18.57
CA MET A 1 -15.06 -1.39 18.86
C MET A 1 -14.77 -2.06 17.53
N LYS A 2 -13.61 -2.72 17.37
CA LYS A 2 -13.24 -3.35 16.09
C LYS A 2 -14.24 -4.47 15.76
N PRO A 3 -14.89 -4.44 14.59
CA PRO A 3 -15.97 -5.37 14.26
C PRO A 3 -15.48 -6.82 14.09
N ASP A 4 -14.22 -7.01 13.71
CA ASP A 4 -13.66 -8.32 13.33
C ASP A 4 -12.57 -8.75 14.30
N ARG A 5 -12.95 -9.20 15.49
CA ARG A 5 -11.99 -9.80 16.43
C ARG A 5 -11.54 -11.17 15.93
N VAL A 6 -10.22 -11.37 15.85
CA VAL A 6 -9.61 -12.64 15.45
C VAL A 6 -8.98 -13.29 16.68
N SER A 7 -9.29 -14.56 16.92
CA SER A 7 -8.59 -15.38 17.91
C SER A 7 -8.16 -16.67 17.24
N PHE A 8 -6.90 -17.01 17.35
CA PHE A 8 -6.38 -18.29 16.85
C PHE A 8 -6.55 -19.38 17.91
N ASN A 9 -6.86 -20.60 17.49
CA ASN A 9 -6.97 -21.76 18.38
C ASN A 9 -5.63 -22.51 18.57
N TYR A 10 -4.53 -21.91 18.10
CA TYR A 10 -3.20 -22.50 18.10
C TYR A 10 -2.20 -21.53 18.73
N PRO A 11 -1.07 -22.04 19.25
CA PRO A 11 0.03 -21.19 19.74
C PRO A 11 0.45 -20.17 18.68
N CYS A 12 0.43 -18.88 19.04
CA CYS A 12 0.89 -17.81 18.16
C CYS A 12 2.33 -17.44 18.51
N LEU A 13 3.20 -17.30 17.51
CA LEU A 13 4.58 -16.89 17.68
C LEU A 13 4.81 -15.55 16.97
N LEU A 14 5.60 -14.68 17.60
CA LEU A 14 6.07 -13.42 17.02
C LEU A 14 7.58 -13.33 17.19
N THR A 15 8.28 -12.82 16.18
CA THR A 15 9.73 -12.57 16.28
C THR A 15 9.99 -11.28 17.06
N ASN A 16 10.82 -11.34 18.10
CA ASN A 16 11.24 -10.18 18.88
C ASN A 16 12.34 -9.37 18.18
N GLU A 17 12.75 -8.25 18.75
CA GLU A 17 13.80 -7.37 18.21
C GLU A 17 15.17 -8.05 18.08
N ARG A 18 15.39 -9.19 18.75
CA ARG A 18 16.62 -9.99 18.68
C ARG A 18 16.56 -11.10 17.63
N GLY A 19 15.44 -11.24 16.92
CA GLY A 19 15.23 -12.30 15.94
C GLY A 19 14.77 -13.62 16.54
N GLU A 20 14.37 -13.66 17.81
CA GLU A 20 13.94 -14.87 18.50
C GLU A 20 12.41 -15.01 18.46
N LEU A 21 11.89 -16.24 18.36
CA LEU A 21 10.46 -16.51 18.37
C LEU A 21 9.93 -16.52 19.82
N GLU A 22 8.94 -15.68 20.09
CA GLU A 22 8.25 -15.59 21.38
C GLU A 22 6.79 -16.00 21.26
N LEU A 23 6.27 -16.70 22.27
CA LEU A 23 4.86 -17.03 22.37
C LEU A 23 4.06 -15.78 22.74
N VAL A 24 3.07 -15.45 21.91
CA VAL A 24 2.19 -14.30 22.13
C VAL A 24 0.73 -14.75 22.31
N ASN A 25 -0.08 -13.88 22.91
CA ASN A 25 -1.51 -14.16 23.02
C ASN A 25 -2.15 -14.30 21.63
N CYS A 26 -3.03 -15.28 21.46
CA CYS A 26 -3.72 -15.58 20.22
C CYS A 26 -4.68 -14.46 19.76
N ASP A 27 -4.92 -13.47 20.61
CA ASP A 27 -5.71 -12.27 20.31
C ASP A 27 -4.86 -10.99 20.18
N LEU A 28 -3.52 -11.09 20.18
CA LEU A 28 -2.59 -9.95 20.22
C LEU A 28 -2.96 -8.85 19.22
N LEU A 29 -3.23 -9.23 17.96
CA LEU A 29 -3.54 -8.30 16.88
C LEU A 29 -4.81 -7.46 17.13
N ASN A 30 -5.75 -7.96 17.94
CA ASN A 30 -6.96 -7.21 18.29
C ASN A 30 -6.66 -5.98 19.17
N ASN A 31 -5.52 -6.00 19.86
CA ASN A 31 -5.10 -4.96 20.80
C ASN A 31 -4.12 -3.95 20.17
N LEU A 32 -3.58 -4.26 18.98
CA LEU A 32 -2.80 -3.32 18.19
C LEU A 32 -3.72 -2.33 17.47
N PRO A 33 -3.25 -1.13 17.10
CA PRO A 33 -4.01 -0.23 16.24
C PRO A 33 -4.27 -0.87 14.87
N SER A 34 -5.40 -0.50 14.27
CA SER A 34 -5.75 -0.85 12.90
C SER A 34 -5.10 0.14 11.95
N ILE A 35 -4.96 -0.23 10.69
CA ILE A 35 -4.50 0.69 9.64
C ILE A 35 -5.34 1.99 9.65
N GLU A 36 -6.66 1.90 9.82
CA GLU A 36 -7.52 3.09 9.90
C GLU A 36 -7.18 4.01 11.09
N GLU A 37 -6.86 3.44 12.25
CA GLU A 37 -6.45 4.19 13.45
C GLU A 37 -5.07 4.82 13.27
N GLU A 38 -4.11 4.11 12.66
CA GLU A 38 -2.76 4.65 12.40
C GLU A 38 -2.80 5.79 11.37
N LEU A 39 -3.58 5.61 10.30
CA LEU A 39 -3.77 6.61 9.24
C LEU A 39 -4.38 7.91 9.77
N ALA A 40 -5.14 7.88 10.88
CA ALA A 40 -5.75 9.07 11.45
C ALA A 40 -4.73 10.18 11.79
N SER A 41 -3.46 9.82 12.00
CA SER A 41 -2.35 10.76 12.25
C SER A 41 -1.75 11.39 10.99
N LEU A 42 -2.08 10.89 9.80
CA LEU A 42 -1.58 11.39 8.52
C LEU A 42 -2.60 12.33 7.88
N ASP A 43 -2.34 13.64 7.87
CA ASP A 43 -3.29 14.66 7.41
C ASP A 43 -2.69 15.72 6.46
N CYS A 44 -1.47 15.51 5.99
CA CYS A 44 -0.76 16.44 5.11
C CYS A 44 -0.90 16.08 3.62
N GLU A 45 -1.44 16.99 2.80
CA GLU A 45 -1.56 16.84 1.34
C GLU A 45 -0.19 16.81 0.63
N LYS A 46 0.75 17.67 1.06
CA LYS A 46 2.11 17.71 0.50
C LYS A 46 2.99 16.64 1.14
N SER A 47 2.66 15.38 0.89
CA SER A 47 3.37 14.25 1.45
C SER A 47 3.44 13.06 0.50
N ILE A 48 4.40 12.19 0.75
CA ILE A 48 4.55 10.90 0.09
C ILE A 48 4.30 9.82 1.13
N TRP A 49 3.32 8.94 0.89
CA TRP A 49 3.01 7.86 1.82
C TRP A 49 3.61 6.55 1.33
N VAL A 50 4.17 5.79 2.26
CA VAL A 50 4.68 4.44 2.01
C VAL A 50 3.80 3.49 2.81
N MET A 51 3.00 2.69 2.12
CA MET A 51 2.07 1.75 2.74
C MET A 51 2.15 0.44 1.98
N HIS A 52 2.35 -0.69 2.66
CA HIS A 52 2.55 -1.94 1.92
C HIS A 52 1.29 -2.38 1.16
N SER A 53 0.11 -2.30 1.78
CA SER A 53 -1.16 -2.68 1.15
C SER A 53 -1.66 -1.61 0.17
N PRO A 54 -2.06 -1.97 -1.05
CA PRO A 54 -2.60 -1.04 -2.03
C PRO A 54 -4.00 -0.55 -1.65
N PRO A 55 -4.46 0.58 -2.22
CA PRO A 55 -5.84 1.04 -2.06
C PRO A 55 -6.81 0.04 -2.70
N TYR A 56 -7.93 -0.23 -2.02
CA TYR A 56 -8.91 -1.19 -2.50
C TYR A 56 -9.66 -0.75 -3.76
N GLY A 57 -9.93 -1.70 -4.65
CA GLY A 57 -10.92 -1.60 -5.73
C GLY A 57 -10.42 -0.86 -6.97
N GLY A 58 -9.12 -0.89 -7.20
CA GLY A 58 -8.44 -0.20 -8.30
C GLY A 58 -7.57 -1.14 -9.13
N THR A 59 -6.69 -0.56 -9.93
CA THR A 59 -5.77 -1.34 -10.79
C THR A 59 -4.60 -1.93 -10.02
N LEU A 60 -4.33 -1.43 -8.80
CA LEU A 60 -3.15 -1.77 -8.00
C LEU A 60 -3.38 -2.95 -7.03
N ASP A 61 -4.60 -3.47 -6.92
CA ASP A 61 -4.96 -4.46 -5.91
C ASP A 61 -5.71 -5.69 -6.46
N ILE A 62 -5.72 -5.87 -7.78
CA ILE A 62 -6.28 -7.07 -8.44
C ILE A 62 -5.24 -8.20 -8.47
N ASN A 63 -5.62 -9.36 -7.94
CA ASN A 63 -4.76 -10.56 -7.91
C ASN A 63 -4.98 -11.46 -9.14
N TYR A 64 -4.27 -12.60 -9.22
CA TYR A 64 -4.41 -13.57 -10.32
C TYR A 64 -5.81 -14.19 -10.45
N GLU A 65 -6.61 -14.16 -9.39
CA GLU A 65 -8.00 -14.65 -9.37
C GLU A 65 -9.01 -13.55 -9.72
N GLU A 66 -8.54 -12.39 -10.17
CA GLU A 66 -9.35 -11.20 -10.47
C GLU A 66 -10.11 -10.66 -9.25
N VAL A 67 -9.57 -10.89 -8.04
CA VAL A 67 -10.13 -10.43 -6.78
C VAL A 67 -9.35 -9.23 -6.23
N TYR A 68 -10.09 -8.18 -5.88
CA TYR A 68 -9.56 -7.01 -5.19
C TYR A 68 -9.22 -7.32 -3.73
N SER A 69 -7.95 -7.16 -3.37
CA SER A 69 -7.40 -7.52 -2.06
C SER A 69 -6.77 -6.33 -1.32
N GLY A 70 -7.00 -5.10 -1.79
CA GLY A 70 -6.47 -3.89 -1.17
C GLY A 70 -7.20 -3.46 0.11
N SER A 71 -6.73 -2.36 0.71
CA SER A 71 -7.31 -1.80 1.92
C SER A 71 -8.32 -0.69 1.62
N LYS A 72 -9.55 -0.88 2.10
CA LYS A 72 -10.62 0.13 2.04
C LYS A 72 -10.31 1.35 2.89
N ALA A 73 -9.60 1.17 4.01
CA ALA A 73 -9.19 2.27 4.88
C ALA A 73 -8.18 3.18 4.17
N ILE A 74 -7.18 2.58 3.50
CA ILE A 74 -6.18 3.31 2.70
C ILE A 74 -6.86 4.09 1.57
N ARG A 75 -7.74 3.44 0.80
CA ARG A 75 -8.49 4.10 -0.30
C ARG A 75 -9.24 5.34 0.20
N LYS A 76 -10.05 5.18 1.24
CA LYS A 76 -10.85 6.28 1.82
C LYS A 76 -9.97 7.41 2.36
N HIS A 77 -8.85 7.07 2.98
CA HIS A 77 -7.96 8.07 3.57
C HIS A 77 -7.17 8.84 2.50
N ILE A 78 -6.72 8.18 1.43
CA ILE A 78 -6.16 8.84 0.24
C ILE A 78 -7.20 9.78 -0.38
N GLU A 79 -8.44 9.34 -0.56
CA GLU A 79 -9.51 10.18 -1.12
C GLU A 79 -9.82 11.43 -0.27
N ARG A 80 -9.53 11.36 1.04
CA ARG A 80 -9.79 12.42 2.01
C ARG A 80 -8.65 13.43 2.11
N VAL A 81 -7.41 12.95 2.24
CA VAL A 81 -6.22 13.80 2.48
C VAL A 81 -5.51 14.18 1.18
N GLN A 82 -5.60 13.32 0.17
CA GLN A 82 -5.04 13.51 -1.16
C GLN A 82 -3.51 13.78 -1.17
N PRO A 83 -2.67 12.91 -0.57
CA PRO A 83 -1.21 13.06 -0.66
C PRO A 83 -0.72 13.14 -2.11
N SER A 84 0.42 13.76 -2.38
CA SER A 84 0.96 13.89 -3.74
C SER A 84 1.25 12.52 -4.38
N LEU A 85 1.78 11.57 -3.61
CA LEU A 85 2.17 10.24 -4.08
C LEU A 85 1.98 9.18 -2.98
N THR A 86 1.50 7.99 -3.35
CA THR A 86 1.49 6.84 -2.45
C THR A 86 2.16 5.62 -3.09
N LEU A 87 3.02 4.95 -2.33
CA LEU A 87 3.85 3.84 -2.75
C LEU A 87 3.37 2.54 -2.10
N HIS A 88 3.06 1.54 -2.92
CA HIS A 88 2.45 0.28 -2.49
C HIS A 88 3.21 -0.96 -2.97
N GLY A 89 2.84 -2.11 -2.40
CA GLY A 89 3.26 -3.44 -2.81
C GLY A 89 2.14 -4.46 -2.58
N HIS A 90 2.46 -5.56 -1.89
CA HIS A 90 1.53 -6.63 -1.46
C HIS A 90 0.92 -7.48 -2.59
N ILE A 91 0.24 -6.86 -3.56
CA ILE A 91 -0.38 -7.53 -4.70
C ILE A 91 0.53 -7.35 -5.91
N HIS A 92 1.59 -8.16 -5.96
CA HIS A 92 2.70 -7.94 -6.87
C HIS A 92 2.35 -8.26 -8.34
N GLU A 93 1.29 -9.01 -8.56
CA GLU A 93 0.77 -9.35 -9.87
C GLU A 93 -0.10 -8.25 -10.48
N ALA A 94 -0.55 -7.27 -9.67
CA ALA A 94 -1.53 -6.27 -10.10
C ALA A 94 -1.12 -5.51 -11.37
N PRO A 95 0.14 -5.07 -11.56
CA PRO A 95 0.55 -4.43 -12.82
C PRO A 95 0.43 -5.32 -14.06
N SER A 96 0.74 -6.62 -13.92
CA SER A 96 0.64 -7.59 -15.00
C SER A 96 -0.82 -7.95 -15.29
N MET A 97 -1.66 -8.01 -14.25
CA MET A 97 -3.09 -8.32 -14.36
C MET A 97 -3.91 -7.17 -14.94
N SER A 98 -3.68 -5.95 -14.45
CA SER A 98 -4.44 -4.75 -14.87
C SER A 98 -3.84 -4.05 -16.10
N GLY A 99 -2.59 -4.36 -16.43
CA GLY A 99 -1.80 -3.61 -17.42
C GLY A 99 -1.38 -2.22 -16.94
N GLN A 100 -1.59 -1.87 -15.67
CA GLN A 100 -1.29 -0.57 -15.09
C GLN A 100 -0.57 -0.70 -13.75
N TRP A 101 0.55 0.01 -13.61
CA TRP A 101 1.32 0.11 -12.37
C TRP A 101 1.09 1.43 -11.63
N VAL A 102 0.25 2.31 -12.21
CA VAL A 102 -0.13 3.60 -11.67
C VAL A 102 -1.65 3.70 -11.65
N GLU A 103 -2.20 4.23 -10.56
CA GLU A 103 -3.59 4.62 -10.44
C GLU A 103 -3.68 6.07 -9.96
N ARG A 104 -4.57 6.86 -10.56
CA ARG A 104 -4.90 8.19 -10.06
C ARG A 104 -6.16 8.14 -9.21
N ILE A 105 -6.04 8.50 -7.93
CA ILE A 105 -7.14 8.57 -6.98
C ILE A 105 -7.35 10.04 -6.63
N ARG A 106 -8.33 10.69 -7.26
CA ARG A 106 -8.50 12.16 -7.23
C ARG A 106 -7.21 12.85 -7.70
N ASN A 107 -6.59 13.67 -6.85
CA ASN A 107 -5.32 14.34 -7.18
C ASN A 107 -4.09 13.49 -6.85
N THR A 108 -4.24 12.39 -6.11
CA THR A 108 -3.14 11.53 -5.68
C THR A 108 -2.75 10.55 -6.78
N ILE A 109 -1.45 10.42 -7.01
CA ILE A 109 -0.89 9.32 -7.80
C ILE A 109 -0.54 8.18 -6.84
N SER A 110 -0.98 6.97 -7.15
CA SER A 110 -0.68 5.75 -6.40
C SER A 110 0.06 4.78 -7.30
N VAL A 111 1.09 4.11 -6.79
CA VAL A 111 1.89 3.18 -7.60
C VAL A 111 2.10 1.83 -6.91
N ASN A 112 2.16 0.79 -7.72
CA ASN A 112 2.61 -0.54 -7.31
C ASN A 112 3.59 -1.04 -8.38
N PRO A 113 4.89 -1.26 -8.07
CA PRO A 113 5.86 -1.74 -9.05
C PRO A 113 5.55 -3.17 -9.53
N GLY A 114 4.86 -3.96 -8.71
CA GLY A 114 4.64 -5.36 -8.98
C GLY A 114 5.93 -6.18 -8.93
N THR A 115 5.92 -7.32 -9.62
CA THR A 115 7.05 -8.25 -9.69
C THR A 115 7.17 -8.89 -11.06
N GLY A 116 8.35 -9.45 -11.34
CA GLY A 116 8.64 -10.22 -12.56
C GLY A 116 9.93 -11.02 -12.43
N GLU A 117 10.40 -11.60 -13.54
CA GLU A 117 11.66 -12.36 -13.60
C GLU A 117 12.89 -11.50 -13.30
N ILE A 118 12.80 -10.20 -13.60
CA ILE A 118 13.79 -9.20 -13.23
C ILE A 118 13.18 -8.22 -12.23
N LEU A 119 14.01 -7.43 -11.54
CA LEU A 119 13.54 -6.44 -10.56
C LEU A 119 12.57 -5.47 -11.23
N HIS A 120 11.39 -5.29 -10.65
CA HIS A 120 10.47 -4.20 -10.97
C HIS A 120 10.72 -3.06 -9.98
N ALA A 121 10.90 -1.86 -10.50
CA ALA A 121 11.17 -0.67 -9.70
C ALA A 121 10.52 0.56 -10.32
N VAL A 122 10.04 1.45 -9.45
CA VAL A 122 9.56 2.78 -9.79
C VAL A 122 10.58 3.80 -9.31
N ILE A 123 11.00 4.69 -10.22
CA ILE A 123 11.90 5.81 -9.98
C ILE A 123 11.09 7.07 -10.23
N PHE A 124 11.19 8.05 -9.34
CA PHE A 124 10.48 9.31 -9.46
C PHE A 124 11.33 10.48 -9.00
N ASP A 125 11.05 11.64 -9.60
CA ASP A 125 11.67 12.92 -9.26
C ASP A 125 10.60 13.86 -8.71
N ILE A 126 10.94 14.58 -7.64
CA ILE A 126 10.10 15.63 -7.04
C ILE A 126 10.84 16.95 -7.01
N ASP A 127 10.12 18.06 -7.12
CA ASP A 127 10.68 19.39 -6.91
C ASP A 127 10.74 19.78 -5.41
N SER A 128 11.27 20.96 -5.13
CA SER A 128 11.35 21.52 -3.77
C SER A 128 9.99 21.82 -3.13
N GLU A 129 8.91 21.86 -3.92
CA GLU A 129 7.55 22.11 -3.45
C GLU A 129 6.76 20.80 -3.22
N GLY A 130 7.37 19.65 -3.55
CA GLY A 130 6.79 18.32 -3.44
C GLY A 130 5.99 17.88 -4.66
N ASN A 131 6.07 18.61 -5.79
CA ASN A 131 5.38 18.23 -7.01
C ASN A 131 6.12 17.11 -7.73
N LEU A 132 5.38 16.13 -8.24
CA LEU A 132 5.93 15.01 -9.00
C LEU A 132 6.31 15.48 -10.41
N LEU A 133 7.61 15.46 -10.72
CA LEU A 133 8.14 15.88 -12.02
C LEU A 133 8.24 14.73 -13.02
N LYS A 134 8.65 13.56 -12.54
CA LYS A 134 8.87 12.37 -13.35
C LYS A 134 8.47 11.12 -12.59
N LEU A 135 7.92 10.14 -13.29
CA LEU A 135 7.56 8.84 -12.74
C LEU A 135 7.85 7.77 -13.79
N THR A 136 8.76 6.84 -13.50
CA THR A 136 9.21 5.82 -14.47
C THR A 136 9.26 4.46 -13.81
N HIS A 137 8.68 3.47 -14.48
CA HIS A 137 8.84 2.07 -14.16
C HIS A 137 9.92 1.48 -15.08
N ASN A 138 10.90 0.76 -14.51
CA ASN A 138 12.02 0.24 -15.31
C ASN A 138 11.59 -0.78 -16.40
N ILE A 139 10.49 -1.50 -16.17
CA ILE A 139 9.87 -2.41 -17.16
C ILE A 139 8.80 -1.73 -18.03
N PHE A 140 7.82 -1.07 -17.42
CA PHE A 140 6.65 -0.53 -18.14
C PHE A 140 6.84 0.88 -18.71
N GLY A 141 8.00 1.51 -18.48
CA GLY A 141 8.35 2.82 -19.02
C GLY A 141 7.80 4.00 -18.21
N GLU A 142 7.74 5.16 -18.86
CA GLU A 142 7.43 6.43 -18.21
C GLU A 142 5.92 6.71 -18.14
N TYR A 143 5.46 7.21 -16.99
CA TYR A 143 4.09 7.70 -16.79
C TYR A 143 4.06 9.22 -16.98
N ARG A 144 3.14 9.71 -17.82
CA ARG A 144 2.94 11.15 -18.03
C ARG A 144 2.15 11.74 -16.86
N VAL A 145 2.82 12.52 -16.04
CA VAL A 145 2.20 13.33 -15.00
C VAL A 145 1.51 14.52 -15.69
N SER A 146 0.21 14.41 -15.92
CA SER A 146 -0.66 15.51 -16.40
C SER A 146 -1.27 16.30 -15.25
#